data_AF-A0A948G688-F1
#
_entry.id   AF-A0A948G688-F1
#
_cell.length_a   1.000
_cell.length_b   1.000
_cell.length_c   1.000
_cell.angle_alpha   90.00
_cell.angle_beta   90.00
_cell.angle_gamma   90.00
#
_symmetry.space_group_name_H-M   'P 1'
#
loop_
_entity.id
_entity.type
_entity.pdbx_description
1 polymer ?
#
loop_
_entity_poly.entity_id
_entity_poly.type
_entity_poly.pdbx_seq_one_letter_code
_entity_poly.pdbx_strand_id
1 'polypeptide(L)'
;MCFTKIFSILIAISFLLPGVCFSQEGYKEKEGSKIGFVKNDGANVRAGDNVNFTSLCNLEKGDPVKITGKRYRWYKVILPRKACVYIKKEFVGDVSEKGEAEVIAERVNLRAGADTKYAILGQISKPEKIRIAAEEAGWYKIFPPEGTSGWIHSSQLRFSIEDISPKPEPVDEVVKPDAKKDNGVKLIFKKNLPFGQRPL
;
A
#
# COMPACT_ATOMS: atom_id res chain seq x y z
N MET A 1 8.58 -62.01 -46.13
CA MET A 1 7.78 -62.37 -44.95
C MET A 1 7.82 -61.21 -43.96
N CYS A 2 6.63 -60.66 -43.68
CA CYS A 2 6.20 -59.85 -42.54
C CYS A 2 6.99 -58.58 -42.13
N PHE A 3 6.68 -57.49 -42.83
CA PHE A 3 6.29 -56.24 -42.17
C PHE A 3 5.08 -56.53 -41.26
N THR A 4 5.19 -56.27 -39.96
CA THR A 4 4.11 -55.91 -39.01
C THR A 4 4.58 -56.14 -37.58
N LYS A 5 4.71 -55.06 -36.79
CA LYS A 5 3.96 -54.81 -35.54
C LYS A 5 4.63 -53.73 -34.68
N ILE A 6 4.02 -52.53 -34.71
CA ILE A 6 3.68 -51.72 -33.53
C ILE A 6 4.91 -51.24 -32.71
N PHE A 7 5.55 -50.09 -32.97
CA PHE A 7 5.03 -48.72 -32.88
C PHE A 7 3.92 -48.50 -31.83
N SER A 8 4.08 -49.06 -30.64
CA SER A 8 3.39 -48.60 -29.42
C SER A 8 4.30 -48.83 -28.22
N ILE A 9 5.13 -47.83 -27.90
CA ILE A 9 5.49 -47.36 -26.55
C ILE A 9 6.07 -45.95 -26.80
N LEU A 10 5.21 -45.09 -27.35
CA LEU A 10 5.30 -43.64 -27.21
C LEU A 10 4.30 -43.30 -26.10
N ILE A 11 4.66 -42.37 -25.21
CA ILE A 11 3.88 -41.88 -24.07
C ILE A 11 4.05 -42.75 -22.81
N ALA A 12 4.95 -42.34 -21.92
CA ALA A 12 4.71 -42.31 -20.47
C ALA A 12 5.97 -41.96 -19.65
N ILE A 13 6.94 -41.19 -20.15
CA ILE A 13 7.94 -40.54 -19.26
C ILE A 13 8.22 -39.12 -19.76
N SER A 14 7.16 -38.32 -19.92
CA SER A 14 7.35 -36.87 -19.73
C SER A 14 7.34 -36.68 -18.22
N PHE A 15 8.50 -36.36 -17.67
CA PHE A 15 8.64 -35.76 -16.35
C PHE A 15 7.72 -34.56 -16.27
N LEU A 16 6.49 -34.80 -15.80
CA LEU A 16 5.54 -33.79 -15.39
C LEU A 16 6.00 -33.37 -14.00
N LEU A 17 7.16 -32.71 -13.95
CA LEU A 17 7.64 -31.98 -12.79
C LEU A 17 6.58 -30.91 -12.49
N PRO A 18 5.83 -31.02 -11.38
CA PRO A 18 4.94 -29.97 -10.96
C PRO A 18 5.82 -28.88 -10.35
N GLY A 19 6.35 -27.98 -11.19
CA GLY A 19 7.58 -27.30 -10.78
C GLY A 19 7.92 -25.98 -11.44
N VAL A 20 7.03 -25.36 -12.20
CA VAL A 20 7.01 -23.90 -12.26
C VAL A 20 5.54 -23.49 -12.31
N CYS A 21 4.88 -23.63 -11.16
CA CYS A 21 3.90 -22.63 -10.81
C CYS A 21 4.70 -21.33 -10.86
N PHE A 22 4.55 -20.55 -11.96
CA PHE A 22 4.98 -19.18 -11.95
C PHE A 22 4.07 -18.57 -10.89
N SER A 23 4.56 -18.59 -9.65
CA SER A 23 3.96 -17.87 -8.56
C SER A 23 3.95 -16.44 -9.06
N GLN A 24 2.81 -15.99 -9.58
CA GLN A 24 2.45 -14.61 -9.38
C GLN A 24 2.30 -14.51 -7.87
N GLU A 25 3.42 -14.17 -7.22
CA GLU A 25 3.45 -13.71 -5.86
C GLU A 25 2.26 -12.75 -5.75
N GLY A 26 1.25 -13.17 -4.99
CA GLY A 26 0.01 -12.42 -4.89
C GLY A 26 0.38 -10.99 -4.55
N TYR A 27 0.16 -10.08 -5.50
CA TYR A 27 0.34 -8.66 -5.25
C TYR A 27 -0.71 -8.31 -4.21
N LYS A 28 -0.30 -8.27 -2.94
CA LYS A 28 -1.06 -7.54 -1.92
C LYS A 28 -1.07 -6.10 -2.38
N GLU A 29 -2.17 -5.72 -3.02
CA GLU A 29 -2.49 -4.36 -3.39
C GLU A 29 -2.58 -3.60 -2.07
N LYS A 30 -1.48 -2.94 -1.70
CA LYS A 30 -1.45 -2.10 -0.50
C LYS A 30 -2.32 -0.90 -0.85
N GLU A 31 -3.53 -0.94 -0.32
CA GLU A 31 -4.59 0.05 -0.47
C GLU A 31 -4.02 1.41 -0.04
N GLY A 32 -3.86 2.29 -1.01
CA GLY A 32 -3.03 3.48 -0.90
C GLY A 32 -2.52 3.87 -2.28
N SER A 33 -3.45 4.11 -3.19
CA SER A 33 -3.09 4.55 -4.52
C SER A 33 -2.43 5.92 -4.45
N LYS A 34 -1.16 5.98 -4.85
CA LYS A 34 -0.41 7.24 -4.90
C LYS A 34 -0.60 7.92 -6.25
N ILE A 35 -0.38 9.22 -6.31
CA ILE A 35 -0.37 9.97 -7.57
C ILE A 35 1.03 10.53 -7.78
N GLY A 36 1.54 10.38 -8.99
CA GLY A 36 2.79 10.98 -9.44
C GLY A 36 2.58 11.80 -10.71
N PHE A 37 3.60 12.57 -11.08
CA PHE A 37 3.63 13.33 -12.33
C PHE A 37 4.79 12.92 -13.19
N VAL A 38 4.59 12.96 -14.50
CA VAL A 38 5.68 12.74 -15.44
C VAL A 38 6.65 13.94 -15.43
N LYS A 39 7.95 13.67 -15.28
CA LYS A 39 9.01 14.68 -15.15
C LYS A 39 9.47 15.27 -16.49
N ASN A 40 9.49 14.43 -17.53
CA ASN A 40 10.02 14.75 -18.85
C ASN A 40 9.05 14.31 -19.94
N ASP A 41 9.05 15.02 -21.06
CA ASP A 41 8.27 14.68 -22.25
C ASP A 41 8.69 13.32 -22.84
N GLY A 42 7.75 12.65 -23.51
CA GLY A 42 8.00 11.36 -24.17
C GLY A 42 8.24 10.18 -23.22
N ALA A 43 7.65 10.17 -22.02
CA ALA A 43 7.77 9.05 -21.09
C ALA A 43 7.04 7.81 -21.64
N ASN A 44 7.81 6.76 -21.96
CA ASN A 44 7.28 5.52 -22.52
C ASN A 44 6.53 4.68 -21.47
N VAL A 45 5.27 4.40 -21.76
CA VAL A 45 4.42 3.49 -20.99
C VAL A 45 4.33 2.14 -21.69
N ARG A 46 4.55 1.05 -20.95
CA ARG A 46 4.71 -0.30 -21.50
C ARG A 46 3.68 -1.28 -20.94
N ALA A 47 3.47 -2.36 -21.67
CA ALA A 47 2.62 -3.48 -21.23
C ALA A 47 3.20 -4.29 -20.06
N GLY A 48 4.50 -4.15 -19.78
CA GLY A 48 5.19 -4.85 -18.70
C GLY A 48 6.34 -4.04 -18.12
N ASP A 49 6.91 -4.56 -17.04
CA ASP A 49 7.93 -3.94 -16.18
C ASP A 49 9.37 -4.11 -16.72
N ASN A 50 9.53 -4.22 -18.04
CA ASN A 50 10.85 -4.34 -18.65
C ASN A 50 10.85 -3.63 -20.01
N VAL A 51 12.03 -3.23 -20.47
CA VAL A 51 12.26 -2.58 -21.76
C VAL A 51 11.93 -3.46 -22.95
N ASN A 52 11.86 -4.78 -22.76
CA ASN A 52 11.50 -5.74 -23.81
C ASN A 52 9.98 -5.80 -24.08
N PHE A 53 9.15 -5.22 -23.21
CA PHE A 53 7.71 -5.14 -23.45
C PHE A 53 7.35 -4.01 -24.40
N THR A 54 6.30 -4.21 -25.20
CA THR A 54 5.76 -3.22 -26.12
C THR A 54 5.39 -1.90 -25.41
N SER A 55 5.84 -0.79 -25.99
CA SER A 55 5.35 0.55 -25.64
C SER A 55 3.92 0.72 -26.15
N LEU A 56 3.02 1.09 -25.27
CA LEU A 56 1.59 1.28 -25.56
C LEU A 56 1.29 2.74 -25.90
N CYS A 57 1.94 3.67 -25.19
CA CYS A 57 1.79 5.10 -25.41
C CYS A 57 2.96 5.89 -24.81
N ASN A 58 2.98 7.19 -25.11
CA ASN A 58 3.87 8.16 -24.52
C ASN A 58 3.05 9.11 -23.63
N LEU A 59 3.63 9.51 -22.51
CA LEU A 59 3.10 10.56 -21.65
C LEU A 59 4.00 11.79 -21.71
N GLU A 60 3.40 12.96 -21.59
CA GLU A 60 4.11 14.23 -21.59
C GLU A 60 4.37 14.73 -20.17
N LYS A 61 5.28 15.70 -20.04
CA LYS A 61 5.59 16.30 -18.75
C LYS A 61 4.34 16.88 -18.10
N GLY A 62 4.16 16.57 -16.83
CA GLY A 62 3.01 17.01 -16.04
C GLY A 62 1.80 16.09 -16.12
N ASP A 63 1.81 15.07 -16.99
CA ASP A 63 0.73 14.09 -17.02
C ASP A 63 0.60 13.37 -15.67
N PRO A 64 -0.61 13.29 -15.09
CA PRO A 64 -0.83 12.61 -13.84
C PRO A 64 -0.90 11.10 -14.04
N VAL A 65 -0.23 10.36 -13.16
CA VAL A 65 -0.26 8.89 -13.14
C VAL A 65 -0.71 8.37 -11.78
N LYS A 66 -1.70 7.48 -11.77
CA LYS A 66 -2.17 6.80 -10.57
C LYS A 66 -1.32 5.54 -10.35
N ILE A 67 -0.45 5.57 -9.35
CA ILE A 67 0.49 4.48 -9.03
C ILE A 67 -0.19 3.49 -8.08
N THR A 68 -0.34 2.25 -8.54
CA THR A 68 -0.93 1.16 -7.76
C THR A 68 0.11 0.14 -7.29
N GLY A 69 1.33 0.22 -7.80
CA GLY A 69 2.39 -0.68 -7.38
C GLY A 69 3.77 -0.20 -7.81
N LYS A 70 4.78 -0.81 -7.20
CA LYS A 70 6.19 -0.53 -7.47
C LYS A 70 6.92 -1.85 -7.56
N ARG A 71 7.67 -2.06 -8.65
CA ARG A 71 8.55 -3.23 -8.81
C ARG A 71 9.86 -2.84 -9.49
N TYR A 72 10.99 -3.19 -8.86
CA TYR A 72 12.35 -2.88 -9.33
C TYR A 72 12.52 -1.42 -9.76
N ARG A 73 12.61 -1.15 -11.07
CA ARG A 73 12.77 0.20 -11.65
C ARG A 73 11.48 0.76 -12.27
N TRP A 74 10.33 0.14 -11.97
CA TRP A 74 9.04 0.45 -12.58
C TRP A 74 7.96 0.73 -11.55
N TYR A 75 7.02 1.58 -11.96
CA TYR A 75 5.72 1.77 -11.34
C TYR A 75 4.65 1.08 -12.18
N LYS A 76 3.75 0.36 -11.51
CA LYS A 76 2.48 -0.08 -12.09
C LYS A 76 1.50 1.08 -11.94
N VAL A 77 0.96 1.54 -13.05
CA VAL A 77 0.05 2.70 -13.10
C VAL A 77 -1.27 2.33 -13.76
N ILE A 78 -2.34 2.99 -13.33
CA ILE A 78 -3.63 2.94 -13.97
C ILE A 78 -3.83 4.23 -14.76
N LEU A 79 -4.01 4.10 -16.06
CA LEU A 79 -4.46 5.19 -16.92
C LEU A 79 -6.00 5.31 -16.84
N PRO A 80 -6.61 6.48 -17.13
CA PRO A 80 -8.04 6.74 -16.92
C PRO A 80 -8.99 5.71 -17.57
N ARG A 81 -8.54 4.95 -18.58
CA ARG A 81 -9.27 3.81 -19.17
C ARG A 81 -9.15 2.50 -18.37
N LYS A 82 -8.79 2.54 -17.09
CA LYS A 82 -8.51 1.37 -16.21
C LYS A 82 -7.43 0.41 -16.74
N ALA A 83 -6.65 0.81 -17.74
CA ALA A 83 -5.55 0.01 -18.26
C ALA A 83 -4.39 -0.04 -17.24
N CYS A 84 -4.02 -1.25 -16.82
CA CYS A 84 -2.83 -1.48 -16.00
C CYS A 84 -1.59 -1.52 -16.90
N VAL A 85 -0.69 -0.56 -16.71
CA VAL A 85 0.49 -0.39 -17.54
C VAL A 85 1.70 -0.03 -16.66
N TYR A 86 2.90 0.01 -17.25
CA TYR A 86 4.14 0.21 -16.51
C TYR A 86 4.92 1.39 -17.05
N ILE A 87 5.42 2.22 -16.13
CA ILE A 87 6.30 3.36 -16.42
C ILE A 87 7.56 3.24 -15.56
N LYS A 88 8.73 3.60 -16.10
CA LYS A 88 9.94 3.59 -15.26
C LYS A 88 9.86 4.68 -14.20
N LYS A 89 10.44 4.42 -13.03
CA LYS A 89 10.47 5.35 -11.91
C LYS A 89 11.17 6.66 -12.24
N GLU A 90 12.19 6.63 -13.09
CA GLU A 90 12.96 7.80 -13.51
C GLU A 90 12.11 8.86 -14.23
N PHE A 91 10.97 8.45 -14.80
CA PHE A 91 10.06 9.37 -15.49
C PHE A 91 9.01 9.96 -14.57
N VAL A 92 8.84 9.46 -13.35
CA VAL A 92 7.86 9.98 -12.40
C VAL A 92 8.60 10.81 -11.36
N GLY A 93 8.13 12.04 -11.14
CA GLY A 93 8.64 12.93 -10.09
C GLY A 93 8.36 12.39 -8.68
N ASP A 94 8.68 13.20 -7.68
CA ASP A 94 8.51 12.80 -6.29
C ASP A 94 7.05 12.47 -5.99
N VAL A 95 6.87 11.30 -5.37
CA VAL A 95 5.56 10.73 -5.04
C VAL A 95 5.39 10.80 -3.53
N SER A 96 4.40 11.54 -3.08
CA SER A 96 4.03 11.63 -1.67
C SER A 96 3.62 10.27 -1.10
N GLU A 97 4.01 9.99 0.14
CA GLU A 97 3.50 8.85 0.89
C GLU A 97 2.14 9.12 1.52
N LYS A 98 1.83 10.39 1.79
CA LYS A 98 0.50 10.83 2.22
C LYS A 98 -0.41 10.76 1.00
N GLY A 99 -1.45 9.92 1.05
CA GLY A 99 -2.34 9.68 -0.09
C GLY A 99 -3.40 10.77 -0.25
N GLU A 100 -4.23 10.94 0.77
CA GLU A 100 -5.37 11.86 0.75
C GLU A 100 -5.33 12.80 1.98
N ALA A 101 -5.83 14.02 1.79
CA ALA A 101 -5.97 15.02 2.84
C ALA A 101 -7.26 15.81 2.64
N GLU A 102 -7.69 16.50 3.68
CA GLU A 102 -8.84 17.39 3.65
C GLU A 102 -8.41 18.82 3.93
N VAL A 103 -8.93 19.76 3.15
CA VAL A 103 -8.74 21.20 3.38
C VAL A 103 -9.61 21.64 4.56
N ILE A 104 -9.00 22.26 5.57
CA ILE A 104 -9.70 22.68 6.80
C ILE A 104 -10.00 24.18 6.88
N ALA A 105 -9.47 24.99 5.96
CA ALA A 105 -9.63 26.44 5.97
C ALA A 105 -10.54 26.93 4.82
N GLU A 106 -11.23 28.06 5.01
CA GLU A 106 -12.22 28.58 4.05
C GLU A 106 -11.59 29.22 2.81
N ARG A 107 -10.38 29.75 2.92
CA ARG A 107 -9.69 30.44 1.82
C ARG A 107 -8.22 30.06 1.82
N VAL A 108 -7.91 28.96 1.15
CA VAL A 108 -6.55 28.46 1.02
C VAL A 108 -6.02 28.85 -0.35
N ASN A 109 -4.87 29.53 -0.37
CA ASN A 109 -4.21 29.92 -1.61
C ASN A 109 -3.43 28.74 -2.17
N LEU A 110 -3.76 28.36 -3.40
CA LEU A 110 -2.97 27.44 -4.19
C LEU A 110 -1.81 28.20 -4.81
N ARG A 111 -0.57 27.82 -4.51
CA ARG A 111 0.62 28.53 -5.00
C ARG A 111 1.37 27.77 -6.09
N ALA A 112 2.15 28.48 -6.90
CA ALA A 112 2.95 27.89 -7.96
C ALA A 112 4.18 27.09 -7.44
N GLY A 113 4.60 27.31 -6.20
CA GLY A 113 5.75 26.64 -5.59
C GLY A 113 5.64 26.52 -4.07
N ALA A 114 6.57 25.78 -3.48
CA ALA A 114 6.67 25.47 -2.04
C ALA A 114 7.19 26.65 -1.18
N ASP A 115 6.63 27.85 -1.39
CA ASP A 115 6.92 29.04 -0.59
C ASP A 115 5.77 30.05 -0.71
N THR A 116 5.59 30.87 0.32
CA THR A 116 4.77 32.07 0.35
C THR A 116 5.12 33.13 -0.71
N LYS A 117 6.34 33.10 -1.26
CA LYS A 117 6.81 34.04 -2.29
C LYS A 117 6.29 33.72 -3.70
N TYR A 118 5.85 32.48 -3.94
CA TYR A 118 5.34 32.10 -5.26
C TYR A 118 3.95 32.66 -5.53
N ALA A 119 3.67 32.88 -6.81
CA ALA A 119 2.39 33.37 -7.31
C ALA A 119 1.22 32.46 -6.87
N ILE A 120 0.07 33.09 -6.63
CA ILE A 120 -1.18 32.40 -6.32
C ILE A 120 -1.82 31.98 -7.65
N LEU A 121 -2.03 30.68 -7.83
CA LEU A 121 -2.68 30.08 -8.99
C LEU A 121 -4.21 30.01 -8.83
N GLY A 122 -4.69 29.95 -7.59
CA GLY A 122 -6.11 29.84 -7.30
C GLY A 122 -6.41 29.78 -5.81
N GLN A 123 -7.67 29.56 -5.47
CA GLN A 123 -8.12 29.37 -4.10
C GLN A 123 -9.00 28.13 -3.97
N ILE A 124 -8.85 27.42 -2.87
CA ILE A 124 -9.63 26.24 -2.48
C ILE A 124 -10.22 26.48 -1.09
N SER A 125 -11.42 25.95 -0.87
CA SER A 125 -12.20 26.16 0.35
C SER A 125 -12.56 24.83 0.98
N LYS A 126 -12.60 24.76 2.31
CA LYS A 126 -13.16 23.62 3.05
C LYS A 126 -14.66 23.44 2.74
N PRO A 127 -15.18 22.20 2.84
CA PRO A 127 -14.47 20.93 2.97
C PRO A 127 -14.16 20.36 1.58
N GLU A 128 -12.88 20.24 1.23
CA GLU A 128 -12.48 19.64 -0.04
C GLU A 128 -11.49 18.50 0.22
N LYS A 129 -11.76 17.33 -0.37
CA LYS A 129 -10.86 16.18 -0.31
C LYS A 129 -9.87 16.27 -1.45
N ILE A 130 -8.60 16.32 -1.10
CA ILE A 130 -7.51 16.48 -2.06
C ILE A 130 -6.58 15.29 -2.00
N ARG A 131 -5.89 15.06 -3.11
CA ARG A 131 -4.84 14.07 -3.21
C ARG A 131 -3.48 14.73 -3.22
N ILE A 132 -2.58 14.18 -2.44
CA ILE A 132 -1.23 14.72 -2.32
C ILE A 132 -0.34 13.98 -3.30
N ALA A 133 0.33 14.75 -4.15
CA ALA A 133 1.20 14.22 -5.17
C ALA A 133 2.67 14.32 -4.77
N ALA A 134 3.08 15.42 -4.12
CA ALA A 134 4.46 15.61 -3.65
C ALA A 134 4.48 16.42 -2.34
N GLU A 135 5.60 16.34 -1.63
CA GLU A 135 5.89 17.10 -0.42
C GLU A 135 7.27 17.75 -0.54
N GLU A 136 7.35 19.03 -0.20
CA GLU A 136 8.60 19.79 -0.19
C GLU A 136 8.55 20.82 0.93
N ALA A 137 9.49 20.75 1.87
CA ALA A 137 9.67 21.76 2.93
C ALA A 137 8.37 22.17 3.68
N GLY A 138 7.49 21.20 3.99
CA GLY A 138 6.22 21.46 4.67
C GLY A 138 5.09 21.99 3.78
N TRP A 139 5.31 22.04 2.47
CA TRP A 139 4.32 22.29 1.45
C TRP A 139 3.95 21.00 0.74
N TYR A 140 2.69 20.89 0.36
CA TYR A 140 2.15 19.75 -0.33
C TYR A 140 1.64 20.17 -1.71
N LYS A 141 2.14 19.50 -2.74
CA LYS A 141 1.61 19.64 -4.08
C LYS A 141 0.37 18.78 -4.21
N ILE A 142 -0.74 19.41 -4.57
CA ILE A 142 -2.06 18.77 -4.60
C ILE A 142 -2.49 18.51 -6.03
N PHE A 143 -3.26 17.44 -6.23
CA PHE A 143 -3.98 17.18 -7.46
C PHE A 143 -5.39 17.79 -7.36
N PRO A 144 -5.81 18.62 -8.32
CA PRO A 144 -7.16 19.17 -8.39
C PRO A 144 -8.18 18.10 -8.79
N PRO A 145 -9.45 18.23 -8.39
CA PRO A 145 -10.53 17.97 -9.33
C PRO A 145 -10.43 19.05 -10.42
N GLU A 146 -9.98 18.67 -11.62
CA GLU A 146 -9.99 19.50 -12.85
C GLU A 146 -8.88 20.57 -13.02
N GLY A 147 -7.73 20.13 -13.56
CA GLY A 147 -6.86 20.99 -14.40
C GLY A 147 -5.86 21.93 -13.71
N THR A 148 -6.03 22.29 -12.44
CA THR A 148 -5.12 23.20 -11.73
C THR A 148 -4.30 22.56 -10.60
N SER A 149 -3.03 22.20 -10.83
CA SER A 149 -2.14 21.74 -9.75
C SER A 149 -1.47 22.90 -9.02
N GLY A 150 -1.19 22.76 -7.72
CA GLY A 150 -0.36 23.71 -7.00
C GLY A 150 -0.06 23.30 -5.56
N TRP A 151 0.55 24.22 -4.82
CA TRP A 151 1.11 23.97 -3.49
C TRP A 151 0.28 24.59 -2.39
N ILE A 152 0.07 23.82 -1.32
CA ILE A 152 -0.65 24.21 -0.10
C ILE A 152 0.23 23.93 1.11
N HIS A 153 0.21 24.81 2.10
CA HIS A 153 0.99 24.62 3.31
C HIS A 153 0.35 23.56 4.24
N SER A 154 1.19 22.76 4.89
CA SER A 154 0.80 21.70 5.83
C SER A 154 -0.25 22.12 6.87
N SER A 155 -0.16 23.35 7.40
CA SER A 155 -1.04 23.87 8.44
C SER A 155 -2.50 24.04 8.01
N GLN A 156 -2.79 23.94 6.71
CA GLN A 156 -4.12 24.13 6.13
C GLN A 156 -4.76 22.78 5.75
N LEU A 157 -4.09 21.67 6.04
CA LEU A 157 -4.49 20.32 5.66
C LEU A 157 -4.68 19.45 6.92
N ARG A 158 -5.68 18.59 6.85
CA ARG A 158 -5.87 17.47 7.78
C ARG A 158 -5.69 16.18 7.00
N PHE A 159 -4.66 15.42 7.35
CA PHE A 159 -4.42 14.12 6.73
C PHE A 159 -5.37 13.09 7.32
N SER A 160 -6.09 12.38 6.45
CA SER A 160 -6.78 11.15 6.85
C SER A 160 -5.70 10.09 7.02
N ILE A 161 -5.36 9.79 8.26
CA ILE A 161 -4.52 8.62 8.56
C ILE A 161 -5.41 7.40 8.32
N GLU A 162 -5.41 6.87 7.09
CA GLU A 162 -5.79 5.48 6.89
C GLU A 162 -4.61 4.64 7.40
N ASP A 163 -4.78 4.17 8.63
CA ASP A 163 -3.96 3.22 9.40
C ASP A 163 -2.59 3.66 9.97
N ILE A 164 -2.65 4.10 11.23
CA ILE A 164 -1.83 3.48 12.28
C ILE A 164 -2.81 2.95 13.34
N SER A 165 -3.68 2.01 12.97
CA SER A 165 -4.24 1.14 14.00
C SER A 165 -3.14 0.13 14.33
N PRO A 166 -2.50 0.16 15.51
CA PRO A 166 -1.75 -1.00 15.95
C PRO A 166 -2.78 -2.12 16.05
N LYS A 167 -2.80 -3.01 15.06
CA LYS A 167 -3.41 -4.32 15.21
C LYS A 167 -2.84 -4.87 16.52
N PRO A 168 -3.64 -5.14 17.57
CA PRO A 168 -3.10 -5.78 18.75
C PRO A 168 -2.55 -7.13 18.28
N GLU A 169 -1.23 -7.23 18.22
CA GLU A 169 -0.56 -8.52 18.17
C GLU A 169 -1.00 -9.26 19.45
N PRO A 170 -1.42 -10.53 19.36
CA PRO A 170 -1.69 -11.31 20.55
C PRO A 170 -0.42 -11.30 21.40
N VAL A 171 -0.53 -10.76 22.61
CA VAL A 171 0.54 -10.81 23.60
C VAL A 171 0.68 -12.27 23.98
N ASP A 172 1.64 -12.97 23.38
CA ASP A 172 2.19 -14.18 23.98
C ASP A 172 2.85 -13.74 25.28
N GLU A 173 2.08 -13.81 26.37
CA GLU A 173 2.54 -13.62 27.73
C GLU A 173 3.49 -14.77 28.08
N VAL A 174 4.76 -14.61 27.73
CA VAL A 174 5.88 -15.33 28.33
C VAL A 174 6.56 -14.31 29.24
N VAL A 175 6.91 -14.56 30.51
CA VAL A 175 7.56 -15.72 31.10
C VAL A 175 7.63 -15.46 32.65
N LYS A 176 7.60 -16.46 33.55
CA LYS A 176 8.72 -16.94 34.44
C LYS A 176 8.21 -17.32 35.87
N PRO A 177 9.00 -18.04 36.70
CA PRO A 177 9.82 -19.23 36.41
C PRO A 177 9.76 -20.32 37.53
N ASP A 178 10.19 -21.53 37.16
CA ASP A 178 10.90 -22.59 37.91
C ASP A 178 10.77 -22.77 39.44
N ALA A 179 10.37 -23.98 39.88
CA ALA A 179 11.23 -24.92 40.64
C ALA A 179 10.43 -26.07 41.35
N LYS A 180 10.62 -27.30 40.83
CA LYS A 180 10.86 -28.59 41.52
C LYS A 180 10.54 -28.70 43.03
N LYS A 181 9.67 -29.64 43.43
CA LYS A 181 9.97 -31.03 43.89
C LYS A 181 8.99 -31.56 44.96
N ASP A 182 8.70 -32.85 44.84
CA ASP A 182 8.43 -33.86 45.88
C ASP A 182 7.02 -34.05 46.49
N ASN A 183 6.38 -35.12 46.02
CA ASN A 183 5.64 -36.18 46.72
C ASN A 183 5.07 -35.96 48.14
N GLY A 184 3.77 -36.28 48.26
CA GLY A 184 3.35 -37.29 49.24
C GLY A 184 2.55 -36.83 50.47
N VAL A 185 1.44 -37.54 50.67
CA VAL A 185 0.78 -37.86 51.96
C VAL A 185 -0.29 -36.89 52.50
N LYS A 186 -1.54 -37.22 52.12
CA LYS A 186 -2.76 -37.41 52.94
C LYS A 186 -2.68 -37.00 54.43
N LEU A 187 -3.62 -36.18 54.92
CA LEU A 187 -4.20 -36.30 56.27
C LEU A 187 -5.55 -35.56 56.36
N ILE A 188 -6.56 -36.32 56.79
CA ILE A 188 -7.95 -35.95 57.11
C ILE A 188 -7.96 -35.27 58.48
N PHE A 189 -8.76 -34.21 58.72
CA PHE A 189 -9.42 -34.01 60.03
C PHE A 189 -10.70 -33.16 59.93
N LYS A 190 -11.84 -33.81 60.22
CA LYS A 190 -13.09 -33.18 60.67
C LYS A 190 -12.91 -32.70 62.11
N LYS A 191 -13.47 -31.52 62.46
CA LYS A 191 -14.41 -31.26 63.59
C LYS A 191 -14.36 -29.80 64.08
N ASN A 192 -15.44 -29.07 63.81
CA ASN A 192 -16.49 -28.66 64.76
C ASN A 192 -16.26 -27.59 65.86
N LEU A 193 -17.34 -26.79 66.01
CA LEU A 193 -17.88 -26.01 67.16
C LEU A 193 -17.46 -24.52 67.32
N PRO A 194 -18.30 -23.64 67.95
CA PRO A 194 -19.77 -23.51 67.83
C PRO A 194 -20.37 -22.08 68.04
N PHE A 195 -21.70 -22.03 68.04
CA PHE A 195 -22.62 -21.16 68.82
C PHE A 195 -22.76 -19.66 68.52
N GLY A 196 -24.01 -19.23 68.34
CA GLY A 196 -24.45 -17.84 68.56
C GLY A 196 -25.69 -17.46 67.76
N GLN A 197 -26.81 -17.20 68.42
CA GLN A 197 -28.17 -17.12 67.85
C GLN A 197 -28.55 -15.78 67.21
N ARG A 198 -29.62 -15.82 66.39
CA ARG A 198 -30.43 -14.68 65.89
C ARG A 198 -31.33 -14.09 67.01
N PRO A 199 -31.79 -12.83 66.88
CA PRO A 199 -33.19 -12.53 66.52
C PRO A 199 -33.28 -11.35 65.51
N LEU A 200 -34.38 -10.99 64.84
CA LEU A 200 -35.80 -10.85 65.20
C LEU A 200 -36.74 -11.59 64.24
#